data_AF-A0A9E1J5I3-F1
#
_entry.id   AF-A0A9E1J5I3-F1
#
_cell.length_a   1.000
_cell.length_b   1.000
_cell.length_c   1.000
_cell.angle_alpha   90.00
_cell.angle_beta   90.00
_cell.angle_gamma   90.00
#
_symmetry.space_group_name_H-M   'P 1'
#
loop_
_entity.id
_entity.type
_entity.pdbx_description
1 polymer ?
#
loop_
_entity_poly.entity_id
_entity_poly.type
_entity_poly.pdbx_seq_one_letter_code
_entity_poly.pdbx_strand_id
1 'polypeptide(L)'
;YRSVIPAEQMPEDIRWNAATLWAGPRIHIVHYPLSDWKYFNLVATYHNHAPEPVAGQPVSNDEVLRGFTHISETIQQVIRHGKDWKLWVLCDRDPVENWVDGHVTLLGDAAHPMMQYYAQGACMALEDAVCLAHMMERHGGDIDRAFPAYNEQRLIRTARVQLGARVIGEHIYHPDGAHARVRNQLMRNLTVEDYYDRFEWLYGGTGLDERA
;
A
#
# COMPACT_ATOMS: atom_id res chain seq x y z
N TYR A 1 -12.38 -1.73 2.10
CA TYR A 1 -13.50 -1.06 1.40
C TYR A 1 -12.98 0.13 0.59
N ARG A 2 -13.53 0.38 -0.59
CA ARG A 2 -13.23 1.59 -1.40
C ARG A 2 -14.50 2.24 -1.90
N SER A 3 -14.46 3.56 -1.99
CA SER A 3 -15.55 4.43 -2.45
C SER A 3 -14.97 5.72 -3.03
N VAL A 4 -15.80 6.48 -3.74
CA VAL A 4 -15.54 7.88 -4.09
C VAL A 4 -16.60 8.78 -3.48
N ILE A 5 -16.22 10.01 -3.16
CA ILE A 5 -17.12 11.03 -2.58
C ILE A 5 -17.05 12.27 -3.47
N PRO A 6 -18.19 12.83 -3.94
CA PRO A 6 -18.19 14.14 -4.60
C PRO A 6 -17.61 15.20 -3.66
N ALA A 7 -16.73 16.08 -4.16
CA ALA A 7 -16.00 17.00 -3.30
C ALA A 7 -16.90 17.92 -2.45
N GLU A 8 -18.06 18.33 -2.97
CA GLU A 8 -19.09 19.09 -2.26
C GLU A 8 -19.66 18.38 -1.02
N GLN A 9 -19.58 17.05 -0.96
CA GLN A 9 -20.04 16.21 0.16
C GLN A 9 -18.91 15.87 1.15
N MET A 10 -17.65 16.17 0.81
CA MET A 10 -16.52 15.99 1.72
C MET A 10 -16.52 17.14 2.74
N PRO A 11 -16.31 16.89 4.05
CA PRO A 11 -16.22 17.97 5.04
C PRO A 11 -15.09 18.95 4.72
N GLU A 12 -15.37 20.26 4.77
CA GLU A 12 -14.46 21.31 4.28
C GLU A 12 -13.12 21.35 5.03
N ASP A 13 -13.13 21.06 6.33
CA ASP A 13 -11.98 21.10 7.22
C ASP A 13 -10.89 20.07 6.87
N ILE A 14 -11.24 19.03 6.12
CA ILE A 14 -10.35 17.92 5.72
C ILE A 14 -10.19 17.80 4.20
N ARG A 15 -10.60 18.81 3.42
CA ARG A 15 -10.33 18.89 1.96
C ARG A 15 -8.88 19.31 1.68
N TRP A 16 -7.92 18.52 2.14
CA TRP A 16 -6.49 18.83 1.99
C TRP A 16 -5.94 18.39 0.63
N ASN A 17 -4.95 19.12 0.11
CA ASN A 17 -4.22 18.76 -1.11
C ASN A 17 -3.11 17.74 -0.81
N ALA A 18 -3.48 16.65 -0.16
CA ALA A 18 -2.56 15.62 0.27
C ALA A 18 -3.27 14.26 0.37
N ALA A 19 -2.50 13.18 0.29
CA ALA A 19 -2.96 11.90 0.77
C ALA A 19 -2.98 11.91 2.30
N THR A 20 -4.18 11.80 2.86
CA THR A 20 -4.39 11.85 4.31
C THR A 20 -4.68 10.47 4.82
N LEU A 21 -3.94 10.07 5.86
CA LEU A 21 -4.15 8.82 6.56
C LEU A 21 -4.63 9.07 7.99
N TRP A 22 -5.72 8.39 8.34
CA TRP A 22 -6.31 8.32 9.66
C TRP A 22 -6.01 6.94 10.24
N ALA A 23 -5.06 6.87 11.17
CA ALA A 23 -4.71 5.64 11.86
C ALA A 23 -5.57 5.47 13.13
N GLY A 24 -5.94 4.23 13.47
CA GLY A 24 -6.66 3.94 14.69
C GLY A 24 -6.59 2.48 15.11
N PRO A 25 -7.16 2.13 16.28
CA PRO A 25 -7.12 0.76 16.81
C PRO A 25 -7.72 -0.24 15.82
N ARG A 26 -6.86 -1.09 15.22
CA ARG A 26 -7.23 -2.12 14.23
C ARG A 26 -7.92 -1.60 12.96
N ILE A 27 -7.79 -0.29 12.68
CA ILE A 27 -8.43 0.38 11.54
C ILE A 27 -7.51 1.42 10.92
N HIS A 28 -7.68 1.70 9.63
CA HIS A 28 -7.21 2.95 9.05
C HIS A 28 -8.10 3.40 7.90
N ILE A 29 -8.09 4.71 7.65
CA ILE A 29 -8.81 5.33 6.55
C ILE A 29 -7.85 6.23 5.77
N VAL A 30 -7.90 6.17 4.46
CA VAL A 30 -7.12 7.02 3.56
C VAL A 30 -8.06 7.77 2.63
N HIS A 31 -7.85 9.08 2.49
CA HIS A 31 -8.51 9.87 1.46
C HIS A 31 -7.54 10.81 0.75
N TYR A 32 -7.87 11.13 -0.50
CA TYR A 32 -7.12 12.09 -1.33
C TYR A 32 -8.00 12.62 -2.47
N PRO A 33 -7.77 13.87 -2.92
CA PRO A 33 -8.52 14.44 -4.05
C PRO A 33 -8.20 13.72 -5.36
N LEU A 34 -9.19 13.66 -6.25
CA LEU A 34 -9.13 13.05 -7.58
C LEU A 34 -9.85 13.92 -8.60
N SER A 35 -9.51 13.72 -9.87
CA SER A 35 -10.21 14.30 -11.02
C SER A 35 -10.38 15.82 -10.93
N ASP A 36 -9.27 16.53 -10.66
CA ASP A 36 -9.25 17.99 -10.50
C ASP A 36 -10.26 18.47 -9.45
N TRP A 37 -10.14 17.95 -8.23
CA TRP A 37 -10.99 18.28 -7.07
C TRP A 37 -12.48 18.00 -7.23
N LYS A 38 -12.90 17.20 -8.23
CA LYS A 38 -14.31 16.80 -8.37
C LYS A 38 -14.70 15.71 -7.38
N TYR A 39 -13.75 14.86 -6.99
CA TYR A 39 -13.99 13.73 -6.10
C TYR A 39 -12.87 13.58 -5.08
N PHE A 40 -13.18 12.89 -3.99
CA PHE A 40 -12.20 12.30 -3.08
C PHE A 40 -12.27 10.79 -3.20
N ASN A 41 -11.12 10.15 -3.39
CA ASN A 41 -11.01 8.71 -3.16
C ASN A 41 -11.09 8.44 -1.67
N LEU A 42 -11.76 7.34 -1.30
CA LEU A 42 -11.84 6.88 0.08
C LEU A 42 -11.51 5.40 0.15
N VAL A 43 -10.57 5.04 1.02
CA VAL A 43 -10.24 3.67 1.37
C VAL A 43 -10.43 3.51 2.86
N ALA A 44 -11.26 2.55 3.26
CA ALA A 44 -11.50 2.22 4.65
C ALA A 44 -11.14 0.76 4.90
N THR A 45 -10.30 0.51 5.90
CA THR A 45 -9.82 -0.83 6.24
C THR A 45 -9.96 -1.07 7.73
N TYR A 46 -10.46 -2.24 8.11
CA TYR A 46 -10.46 -2.70 9.48
C TYR A 46 -10.15 -4.20 9.53
N HIS A 47 -9.66 -4.67 10.68
CA HIS A 47 -9.37 -6.08 10.89
C HIS A 47 -10.68 -6.86 11.14
N ASN A 48 -10.94 -7.90 10.36
CA ASN A 48 -12.17 -8.68 10.46
C ASN A 48 -11.97 -10.20 10.34
N HIS A 49 -10.73 -10.70 10.30
CA HIS A 49 -10.40 -12.11 10.07
C HIS A 49 -11.21 -12.73 8.91
N ALA A 50 -11.30 -12.01 7.77
CA ALA A 50 -12.02 -12.48 6.61
C ALA A 50 -11.57 -13.91 6.21
N PRO A 51 -12.51 -14.86 6.04
CA PRO A 51 -12.16 -16.27 5.83
C PRO A 51 -11.66 -16.55 4.41
N GLU A 52 -12.06 -15.73 3.44
CA GLU A 52 -11.78 -15.94 2.02
C GLU A 52 -11.40 -14.63 1.32
N PRO A 53 -10.59 -14.70 0.25
CA PRO A 53 -10.30 -13.55 -0.57
C PRO A 53 -11.55 -13.09 -1.32
N VAL A 54 -11.82 -11.77 -1.28
CA VAL A 54 -12.90 -11.11 -2.02
C VAL A 54 -12.33 -9.92 -2.75
N ALA A 55 -12.77 -9.70 -3.99
CA ALA A 55 -12.36 -8.56 -4.79
C ALA A 55 -13.56 -7.87 -5.45
N GLY A 56 -13.77 -6.59 -5.12
CA GLY A 56 -14.73 -5.72 -5.80
C GLY A 56 -16.21 -6.00 -5.50
N GLN A 57 -16.51 -6.72 -4.42
CA GLN A 57 -17.89 -7.04 -4.04
C GLN A 57 -18.64 -5.78 -3.58
N PRO A 58 -19.79 -5.41 -4.17
CA PRO A 58 -20.60 -4.30 -3.69
C PRO A 58 -21.11 -4.54 -2.26
N VAL A 59 -21.09 -3.51 -1.43
CA VAL A 59 -21.59 -3.55 -0.05
C VAL A 59 -22.33 -2.25 0.31
N SER A 60 -23.17 -2.29 1.33
CA SER A 60 -23.90 -1.10 1.81
C SER A 60 -23.03 -0.20 2.70
N ASN A 61 -23.43 1.06 2.84
CA ASN A 61 -22.85 1.98 3.82
C ASN A 61 -22.89 1.40 5.25
N ASP A 62 -24.00 0.77 5.61
CA ASP A 62 -24.18 0.17 6.94
C ASP A 62 -23.18 -0.96 7.21
N GLU A 63 -22.87 -1.79 6.20
CA GLU A 63 -21.83 -2.82 6.31
C GLU A 63 -20.47 -2.20 6.63
N VAL A 64 -20.10 -1.14 5.92
CA VAL A 64 -18.83 -0.44 6.15
C VAL A 64 -18.81 0.15 7.56
N LEU A 65 -19.84 0.90 7.95
CA LEU A 65 -19.91 1.61 9.23
C LEU A 65 -19.78 0.71 10.46
N ARG A 66 -20.23 -0.55 10.40
CA ARG A 66 -20.11 -1.49 11.53
C ARG A 66 -18.68 -1.63 12.04
N GLY A 67 -17.69 -1.53 11.16
CA GLY A 67 -16.27 -1.62 11.51
C GLY A 67 -15.66 -0.33 12.10
N PHE A 68 -16.42 0.77 12.13
CA PHE A 68 -15.91 2.11 12.44
C PHE A 68 -16.78 2.88 13.44
N THR A 69 -17.61 2.21 14.24
CA THR A 69 -18.47 2.87 15.23
C THR A 69 -17.69 3.44 16.42
N HIS A 70 -16.46 2.96 16.66
CA HIS A 70 -15.60 3.35 17.79
C HIS A 70 -14.63 4.50 17.47
N ILE A 71 -14.65 5.05 16.25
CA ILE A 71 -13.74 6.12 15.81
C ILE A 71 -14.42 7.49 15.80
N SER A 72 -13.67 8.55 15.50
CA SER A 72 -14.16 9.93 15.54
C SER A 72 -15.37 10.17 14.62
N GLU A 73 -16.28 11.02 15.08
CA GLU A 73 -17.51 11.36 14.34
C GLU A 73 -17.21 11.94 12.95
N THR A 74 -16.17 12.77 12.81
CA THR A 74 -15.72 13.31 11.51
C THR A 74 -15.49 12.19 10.48
N ILE A 75 -14.86 11.09 10.88
CA ILE A 75 -14.55 10.01 9.95
C ILE A 75 -15.76 9.10 9.71
N GLN A 76 -16.61 8.93 10.71
CA GLN A 76 -17.91 8.28 10.49
C GLN A 76 -18.75 9.06 9.47
N GLN A 77 -18.77 10.40 9.53
CA GLN A 77 -19.43 11.25 8.54
C GLN A 77 -18.87 11.06 7.13
N VAL A 78 -17.54 11.04 6.98
CA VAL A 78 -16.88 10.75 5.70
C VAL A 78 -17.33 9.40 5.14
N ILE A 79 -17.41 8.35 5.96
CA ILE A 79 -17.90 7.04 5.51
C ILE A 79 -19.36 7.11 5.02
N ARG A 80 -20.23 7.85 5.73
CA ARG A 80 -21.65 8.02 5.35
C ARG A 80 -21.83 8.71 4.00
N HIS A 81 -20.89 9.55 3.58
CA HIS A 81 -20.89 10.19 2.27
C HIS A 81 -20.34 9.30 1.14
N GLY A 82 -19.76 8.14 1.47
CA GLY A 82 -19.33 7.16 0.49
C GLY A 82 -20.49 6.62 -0.35
N LYS A 83 -20.20 6.34 -1.62
CA LYS A 83 -21.12 5.80 -2.62
C LYS A 83 -20.50 4.60 -3.31
N ASP A 84 -21.35 3.66 -3.72
CA ASP A 84 -20.96 2.47 -4.48
C ASP A 84 -19.79 1.71 -3.85
N TRP A 85 -19.85 1.53 -2.53
CA TRP A 85 -18.81 0.86 -1.77
C TRP A 85 -18.55 -0.53 -2.31
N LYS A 86 -17.27 -0.84 -2.42
CA LYS A 86 -16.80 -2.18 -2.78
C LYS A 86 -15.84 -2.71 -1.73
N LEU A 87 -15.97 -4.00 -1.44
CA LEU A 87 -15.14 -4.75 -0.50
C LEU A 87 -13.98 -5.41 -1.25
N TRP A 88 -12.80 -5.31 -0.65
CA TRP A 88 -11.63 -6.12 -0.98
C TRP A 88 -11.05 -6.65 0.31
N VAL A 89 -10.75 -7.95 0.32
CA VAL A 89 -9.93 -8.58 1.36
C VAL A 89 -8.48 -8.40 0.96
N LEU A 90 -7.66 -7.98 1.93
CA LEU A 90 -6.25 -7.74 1.71
C LEU A 90 -5.49 -9.04 1.93
N CYS A 91 -4.69 -9.42 0.95
CA CYS A 91 -3.87 -10.63 0.99
C CYS A 91 -2.45 -10.27 0.55
N ASP A 92 -1.47 -10.92 1.14
CA ASP A 92 -0.09 -10.93 0.67
C ASP A 92 0.48 -12.35 0.70
N ARG A 93 1.77 -12.49 0.38
CA ARG A 93 2.50 -13.74 0.53
C ARG A 93 3.86 -13.48 1.16
N ASP A 94 4.42 -14.50 1.79
CA ASP A 94 5.82 -14.46 2.18
C ASP A 94 6.72 -14.34 0.93
N PRO A 95 7.84 -13.60 1.02
CA PRO A 95 8.80 -13.54 -0.09
C PRO A 95 9.27 -14.93 -0.50
N VAL A 96 9.37 -15.16 -1.81
CA VAL A 96 9.87 -16.40 -2.40
C VAL A 96 11.14 -16.08 -3.17
N GLU A 97 12.18 -16.92 -3.02
CA GLU A 97 13.52 -16.63 -3.54
C GLU A 97 13.70 -16.90 -5.03
N ASN A 98 12.92 -17.84 -5.61
CA ASN A 98 13.05 -18.23 -7.01
C ASN A 98 11.78 -17.87 -7.81
N TRP A 99 11.94 -16.98 -8.78
CA TRP A 99 10.89 -16.58 -9.72
C TRP A 99 11.06 -17.18 -11.11
N VAL A 100 12.14 -17.93 -11.33
CA VAL A 100 12.55 -18.43 -12.65
C VAL A 100 12.28 -19.92 -12.78
N ASP A 101 11.66 -20.30 -13.89
CA ASP A 101 11.51 -21.69 -14.34
C ASP A 101 11.83 -21.78 -15.84
N GLY A 102 13.09 -22.13 -16.14
CA GLY A 102 13.62 -22.10 -17.50
C GLY A 102 13.44 -20.73 -18.16
N HIS A 103 12.66 -20.69 -19.24
CA HIS A 103 12.38 -19.46 -19.99
C HIS A 103 11.12 -18.73 -19.51
N VAL A 104 10.70 -18.96 -18.27
CA VAL A 104 9.59 -18.24 -17.63
C VAL A 104 10.11 -17.55 -16.38
N THR A 105 9.73 -16.28 -16.18
CA THR A 105 10.02 -15.52 -14.95
C THR A 105 8.79 -14.77 -14.47
N LEU A 106 8.62 -14.66 -13.15
CA LEU A 106 7.52 -13.93 -12.51
C LEU A 106 7.88 -12.44 -12.28
N LEU A 107 6.87 -11.58 -12.33
CA LEU A 107 6.98 -10.15 -12.01
C LEU A 107 5.69 -9.61 -11.41
N GLY A 108 5.77 -8.46 -10.74
CA GLY A 108 4.63 -7.84 -10.05
C GLY A 108 4.02 -8.74 -8.98
N ASP A 109 2.71 -8.65 -8.77
CA ASP A 109 1.97 -9.43 -7.75
C ASP A 109 2.06 -10.96 -7.96
N ALA A 110 2.48 -11.44 -9.14
CA ALA A 110 2.74 -12.87 -9.33
C ALA A 110 4.01 -13.33 -8.60
N ALA A 111 5.00 -12.43 -8.44
CA ALA A 111 6.26 -12.68 -7.75
C ALA A 111 6.21 -12.21 -6.28
N HIS A 112 5.67 -11.01 -6.02
CA HIS A 112 5.78 -10.34 -4.72
C HIS A 112 4.50 -9.60 -4.31
N PRO A 113 3.35 -10.30 -4.19
CA PRO A 113 2.13 -9.66 -3.73
C PRO A 113 2.31 -9.17 -2.28
N MET A 114 1.90 -7.92 -2.03
CA MET A 114 2.18 -7.21 -0.78
C MET A 114 0.95 -6.50 -0.22
N MET A 115 0.96 -6.26 1.09
CA MET A 115 0.01 -5.34 1.69
C MET A 115 0.22 -3.92 1.13
N GLN A 116 -0.87 -3.19 0.95
CA GLN A 116 -0.86 -1.88 0.29
C GLN A 116 -0.31 -0.73 1.15
N TYR A 117 0.25 -1.00 2.32
CA TYR A 117 0.58 0.03 3.32
C TYR A 117 1.71 0.97 2.92
N TYR A 118 2.55 0.61 1.95
CA TYR A 118 3.46 1.56 1.29
C TYR A 118 2.90 2.17 0.00
N ALA A 119 1.78 1.65 -0.53
CA ALA A 119 1.25 1.95 -1.85
C ALA A 119 2.26 1.71 -3.00
N GLN A 120 3.09 0.65 -2.90
CA GLN A 120 4.20 0.39 -3.82
C GLN A 120 4.05 -0.84 -4.72
N GLY A 121 3.00 -1.66 -4.61
CA GLY A 121 2.88 -2.88 -5.42
C GLY A 121 2.99 -2.61 -6.94
N ALA A 122 2.24 -1.62 -7.44
CA ALA A 122 2.31 -1.22 -8.85
C ALA A 122 3.68 -0.61 -9.21
N CYS A 123 4.28 0.17 -8.32
CA CYS A 123 5.63 0.72 -8.53
C CYS A 123 6.67 -0.40 -8.63
N MET A 124 6.58 -1.42 -7.79
CA MET A 124 7.48 -2.58 -7.84
C MET A 124 7.32 -3.35 -9.15
N ALA A 125 6.10 -3.55 -9.63
CA ALA A 125 5.86 -4.17 -10.94
C ALA A 125 6.45 -3.35 -12.11
N LEU A 126 6.42 -2.01 -12.02
CA LEU A 126 7.04 -1.13 -13.01
C LEU A 126 8.58 -1.20 -12.95
N GLU A 127 9.16 -1.19 -11.75
CA GLU A 127 10.59 -1.39 -11.57
C GLU A 127 11.04 -2.76 -12.06
N ASP A 128 10.24 -3.80 -11.89
CA ASP A 128 10.52 -5.13 -12.44
C ASP A 128 10.61 -5.09 -13.96
N ALA A 129 9.67 -4.41 -14.64
CA ALA A 129 9.67 -4.29 -16.09
C ALA A 129 10.93 -3.58 -16.60
N VAL A 130 11.36 -2.51 -15.93
CA VAL A 130 12.60 -1.79 -16.25
C VAL A 130 13.83 -2.67 -16.00
N CYS A 131 13.87 -3.36 -14.86
CA CYS A 131 14.98 -4.24 -14.50
C CYS A 131 15.11 -5.43 -15.43
N LEU A 132 14.01 -6.09 -15.77
CA LEU A 132 14.01 -7.20 -16.71
C LEU A 132 14.49 -6.76 -18.09
N ALA A 133 13.99 -5.63 -18.61
CA ALA A 133 14.47 -5.08 -19.87
C ALA A 133 15.98 -4.77 -19.84
N HIS A 134 16.45 -4.16 -18.76
CA HIS A 134 17.86 -3.84 -18.58
C HIS A 134 18.75 -5.09 -18.50
N MET A 135 18.34 -6.14 -17.77
CA MET A 135 19.08 -7.40 -17.70
C MET A 135 19.08 -8.15 -19.03
N MET A 136 17.97 -8.12 -19.78
CA MET A 136 17.91 -8.69 -21.12
C MET A 136 18.88 -8.00 -22.07
N GLU A 137 18.95 -6.67 -22.07
CA GLU A 137 19.91 -5.91 -22.88
C GLU A 137 21.35 -6.22 -22.48
N ARG A 138 21.65 -6.16 -21.17
CA ARG A 138 22.98 -6.40 -20.61
C ARG A 138 23.55 -7.78 -20.96
N HIS A 139 22.70 -8.80 -20.97
CA HIS A 139 23.08 -10.16 -21.29
C HIS A 139 22.87 -10.52 -22.77
N GLY A 140 22.68 -9.53 -23.65
CA GLY A 140 22.58 -9.76 -25.10
C GLY A 140 21.39 -10.63 -25.52
N GLY A 141 20.32 -10.62 -24.73
CA GLY A 141 19.14 -11.46 -24.91
C GLY A 141 19.27 -12.91 -24.42
N ASP A 142 20.37 -13.28 -23.75
CA ASP A 142 20.55 -14.60 -23.14
C ASP A 142 19.64 -14.75 -21.91
N ILE A 143 18.53 -15.48 -22.08
CA ILE A 143 17.50 -15.69 -21.06
C ILE A 143 18.07 -16.42 -19.83
N ASP A 144 18.92 -17.43 -20.05
CA ASP A 144 19.47 -18.27 -18.97
C ASP A 144 20.37 -17.45 -18.02
N ARG A 145 20.87 -16.30 -18.48
CA ARG A 145 21.64 -15.35 -17.67
C ARG A 145 20.80 -14.18 -17.17
N ALA A 146 19.95 -13.62 -18.04
CA ALA A 146 19.18 -12.42 -17.74
C ALA A 146 18.12 -12.65 -16.65
N PHE A 147 17.42 -13.78 -16.70
CA PHE A 147 16.33 -14.05 -15.75
C PHE A 147 16.82 -14.23 -14.31
N PRO A 148 17.89 -15.03 -14.04
CA PRO A 148 18.47 -15.10 -12.71
C PRO A 148 19.01 -13.76 -12.21
N ALA A 149 19.67 -12.98 -13.08
CA ALA A 149 20.20 -11.66 -12.71
C ALA A 149 19.07 -10.68 -12.33
N TYR A 150 17.96 -10.70 -13.07
CA TYR A 150 16.75 -9.95 -12.74
C TYR A 150 16.16 -10.39 -11.38
N ASN A 151 16.03 -11.69 -11.15
CA ASN A 151 15.51 -12.23 -9.89
C ASN A 151 16.38 -11.76 -8.70
N GLU A 152 17.70 -11.94 -8.79
CA GLU A 152 18.66 -11.53 -7.75
C GLU A 152 18.57 -10.04 -7.44
N GLN A 153 18.53 -9.20 -8.48
CA GLN A 153 18.46 -7.75 -8.36
C GLN A 153 17.17 -7.28 -7.67
N ARG A 154 16.05 -7.94 -7.95
CA ARG A 154 14.72 -7.53 -7.47
C ARG A 154 14.32 -8.13 -6.14
N LEU A 155 14.77 -9.35 -5.84
CA LEU A 155 14.33 -10.14 -4.69
C LEU A 155 14.43 -9.37 -3.36
N ILE A 156 15.62 -8.83 -3.04
CA ILE A 156 15.83 -8.14 -1.76
C ILE A 156 14.99 -6.87 -1.67
N ARG A 157 14.86 -6.14 -2.79
CA ARG A 157 14.09 -4.90 -2.83
C ARG A 157 12.61 -5.16 -2.60
N THR A 158 12.01 -6.11 -3.32
CA THR A 158 10.58 -6.41 -3.21
C THR A 158 10.25 -7.09 -1.89
N ALA A 159 11.11 -7.99 -1.39
CA ALA A 159 10.96 -8.62 -0.08
C ALA A 159 10.97 -7.58 1.06
N ARG A 160 11.86 -6.57 0.99
CA ARG A 160 11.91 -5.48 1.97
C ARG A 160 10.60 -4.68 1.98
N VAL A 161 10.00 -4.44 0.81
CA VAL A 161 8.71 -3.74 0.70
C VAL A 161 7.56 -4.62 1.24
N GLN A 162 7.51 -5.91 0.89
CA GLN A 162 6.50 -6.85 1.40
C GLN A 162 6.50 -6.92 2.93
N LEU A 163 7.65 -7.20 3.53
CA LEU A 163 7.79 -7.33 4.99
C LEU A 163 7.62 -5.99 5.68
N GLY A 164 8.21 -4.92 5.14
CA GLY A 164 8.06 -3.58 5.69
C GLY A 164 6.60 -3.09 5.67
N ALA A 165 5.82 -3.45 4.64
CA ALA A 165 4.41 -3.11 4.60
C ALA A 165 3.68 -3.72 5.80
N ARG A 166 3.90 -5.00 6.11
CA ARG A 166 3.32 -5.66 7.30
C ARG A 166 3.66 -4.90 8.59
N VAL A 167 4.93 -4.52 8.76
CA VAL A 167 5.43 -3.73 9.91
C VAL A 167 4.73 -2.37 10.00
N ILE A 168 4.56 -1.66 8.88
CA ILE A 168 3.83 -0.38 8.86
C ILE A 168 2.36 -0.58 9.26
N GLY A 169 1.71 -1.62 8.73
CA GLY A 169 0.34 -1.98 9.11
C GLY A 169 0.19 -2.16 10.61
N GLU A 170 1.05 -2.99 11.20
CA GLU A 170 0.99 -3.35 12.62
C GLU A 170 1.40 -2.21 13.56
N HIS A 171 2.52 -1.55 13.28
CA HIS A 171 3.12 -0.61 14.23
C HIS A 171 2.77 0.85 13.99
N ILE A 172 2.33 1.20 12.78
CA ILE A 172 1.99 2.58 12.43
C ILE A 172 0.50 2.72 12.19
N TYR A 173 -0.13 1.88 11.39
CA TYR A 173 -1.52 2.15 10.98
C TYR A 173 -2.53 1.68 12.02
N HIS A 174 -2.34 0.48 12.57
CA HIS A 174 -3.34 -0.22 13.38
C HIS A 174 -3.05 -0.40 14.87
N PRO A 175 -2.00 0.18 15.50
CA PRO A 175 -1.72 -0.10 16.89
C PRO A 175 -2.86 0.42 17.79
N ASP A 176 -3.05 -0.23 18.93
CA ASP A 176 -4.04 0.13 19.95
C ASP A 176 -3.39 0.38 21.32
N GLY A 177 -4.21 0.78 22.30
CA GLY A 177 -3.81 0.89 23.70
C GLY A 177 -2.50 1.67 23.94
N ALA A 178 -1.58 1.04 24.67
CA ALA A 178 -0.28 1.64 24.99
C ALA A 178 0.62 1.79 23.75
N HIS A 179 0.57 0.84 22.83
CA HIS A 179 1.35 0.86 21.59
C HIS A 179 0.95 2.07 20.73
N ALA A 180 -0.34 2.36 20.60
CA ALA A 180 -0.83 3.54 19.90
C ALA A 180 -0.35 4.85 20.54
N ARG A 181 -0.32 4.93 21.88
CA ARG A 181 0.16 6.12 22.60
C ARG A 181 1.63 6.38 22.33
N VAL A 182 2.47 5.33 22.41
CA VAL A 182 3.90 5.43 22.11
C VAL A 182 4.10 5.84 20.64
N ARG A 183 3.42 5.18 19.71
CA ARG A 183 3.46 5.53 18.29
C ARG A 183 3.09 7.00 18.05
N ASN A 184 2.00 7.48 18.66
CA ASN A 184 1.56 8.87 18.51
C ASN A 184 2.60 9.86 19.07
N GLN A 185 3.24 9.54 20.19
CA GLN A 185 4.30 10.38 20.75
C GLN A 185 5.53 10.43 19.84
N LEU A 186 5.97 9.27 19.33
CA LEU A 186 7.09 9.19 18.39
C LEU A 186 6.81 9.99 17.12
N MET A 187 5.67 9.78 16.47
CA MET A 187 5.33 10.45 15.21
C MET A 187 5.17 11.97 15.34
N ARG A 188 4.70 12.48 16.49
CA ARG A 188 4.62 13.93 16.73
C ARG A 188 5.98 14.62 16.85
N ASN A 189 7.02 13.86 17.21
CA ASN A 189 8.36 14.38 17.42
C ASN A 189 9.24 14.26 16.16
N LEU A 190 8.74 13.62 15.10
CA LEU A 190 9.48 13.51 13.84
C LEU A 190 9.45 14.84 13.09
N THR A 191 10.61 15.26 12.61
CA THR A 191 10.73 16.36 11.66
C THR A 191 10.38 15.89 10.24
N VAL A 192 10.28 16.82 9.30
CA VAL A 192 10.09 16.50 7.89
C VAL A 192 11.30 15.73 7.36
N GLU A 193 12.50 16.12 7.77
CA GLU A 193 13.76 15.46 7.43
C GLU A 193 13.80 14.03 7.95
N ASP A 194 13.37 13.79 9.20
CA ASP A 194 13.27 12.43 9.74
C ASP A 194 12.35 11.54 8.89
N TYR A 195 11.26 12.09 8.33
CA TYR A 195 10.40 11.35 7.42
C TYR A 195 11.11 11.05 6.10
N TYR A 196 11.81 12.01 5.51
CA TYR A 196 12.55 11.77 4.26
C TYR A 196 13.63 10.71 4.44
N ASP A 197 14.45 10.80 5.49
CA ASP A 197 15.51 9.83 5.76
C ASP A 197 14.95 8.41 5.94
N ARG A 198 13.80 8.28 6.62
CA ARG A 198 13.13 6.98 6.81
C ARG A 198 12.63 6.35 5.51
N PHE A 199 12.31 7.16 4.50
CA PHE A 199 11.77 6.71 3.22
C PHE A 199 12.78 6.82 2.06
N GLU A 200 13.99 7.30 2.29
CA GLU A 200 15.03 7.46 1.27
C GLU A 200 15.33 6.14 0.57
N TRP A 201 15.43 5.04 1.31
CA TRP A 201 15.66 3.71 0.73
C TRP A 201 14.56 3.27 -0.26
N LEU A 202 13.34 3.80 -0.10
CA LEU A 202 12.19 3.44 -0.91
C LEU A 202 12.11 4.32 -2.17
N TYR A 203 12.17 5.64 -1.98
CA TYR A 203 11.96 6.64 -3.04
C TYR A 203 13.23 7.21 -3.67
N GLY A 204 14.39 7.06 -3.03
CA GLY A 204 15.66 7.65 -3.45
C GLY A 204 16.46 6.83 -4.47
N GLY A 205 16.00 5.63 -4.83
CA GLY A 205 16.71 4.72 -5.73
C GLY A 205 15.97 4.46 -7.04
N THR A 206 16.70 4.00 -8.06
CA THR A 206 16.18 3.63 -9.39
C THR A 206 15.69 2.19 -9.46
N GLY A 207 15.89 1.40 -8.40
CA GLY A 207 15.63 -0.04 -8.40
C GLY A 207 16.65 -0.87 -9.19
N LEU A 208 17.64 -0.21 -9.80
CA LEU A 208 18.79 -0.79 -10.49
C LEU A 208 20.04 -0.45 -9.71
N ASP A 209 20.78 -1.46 -9.27
CA ASP A 209 22.10 -1.27 -8.68
C ASP A 209 23.11 -1.37 -9.84
N GLU A 210 23.75 -0.25 -10.18
CA GLU A 210 24.73 -0.17 -11.27
C GLU A 210 26.01 -1.00 -10.98
N ARG A 211 26.09 -1.61 -9.78
CA ARG A 211 27.22 -2.43 -9.34
C ARG A 211 27.05 -3.94 -9.52
N ALA A 212 25.86 -4.41 -9.92
CA ALA A 212 25.70 -5.77 -10.39
C ALA A 212 26.37 -5.93 -11.76
#